data_AF-A0A972WY17-F1
#
_entry.id   AF-A0A972WY17-F1
#
_cell.length_a   1.000
_cell.length_b   1.000
_cell.length_c   1.000
_cell.angle_alpha   90.00
_cell.angle_beta   90.00
_cell.angle_gamma   90.00
#
_symmetry.space_group_name_H-M   'P 1'
#
loop_
_entity.id
_entity.type
_entity.pdbx_description
1 polymer ?
#
loop_
_entity_poly.entity_id
_entity_poly.type
_entity_poly.pdbx_seq_one_letter_code
_entity_poly.pdbx_strand_id
1 'polypeptide(L)'
;SNMEGQNAIYQTVVVGALNANGKRSSYSSPGSNLWVGAPGGQFGTTSPAIISTDATGCSEGLSRTTNTANTFESGNSSLNSNCNYTSTMNGTSSAAPNTSGAIALILQTRPLLTWRDVKYILAKTAKKVDATAGNTSHPGGADYSLAGHTYQQGWVQNNAGIFFHNWYGFGGVDVDAAVAMAKTYDLTLLGTLNETLNNDGSWKFSSGTIALAIPDKSATGVSSSISVTDSLKIEAVEIELSVTHTIPGDLGVELTSPSGTKSILLNINSFILGPNFNAIHLNTNAFLDEMANGSWTLKVIDGFLADTGTLTHWKIKINGH
;
A
#
# COMPACT_ATOMS: atom_id res chain seq x y z
N SER A 1 3.76 -4.79 -3.61
CA SER A 1 4.72 -4.15 -2.68
C SER A 1 5.07 -2.74 -3.18
N ASN A 2 5.49 -1.81 -2.33
CA ASN A 2 5.93 -0.46 -2.72
C ASN A 2 7.20 -0.46 -3.59
N MET A 3 7.97 -1.54 -3.56
CA MET A 3 9.18 -1.72 -4.38
C MET A 3 8.92 -2.12 -5.84
N GLU A 4 7.70 -2.53 -6.17
CA GLU A 4 7.34 -2.90 -7.54
C GLU A 4 6.87 -1.64 -8.28
N GLY A 5 7.59 -1.26 -9.35
CA GLY A 5 7.43 0.05 -10.00
C GLY A 5 5.99 0.38 -10.41
N GLN A 6 5.21 -0.60 -10.87
CA GLN A 6 3.80 -0.38 -11.24
C GLN A 6 2.91 0.00 -10.04
N ASN A 7 3.26 -0.47 -8.84
CA ASN A 7 2.55 -0.15 -7.62
C ASN A 7 3.02 1.17 -6.99
N ALA A 8 4.12 1.76 -7.48
CA ALA A 8 4.60 3.08 -7.07
C ALA A 8 3.91 4.22 -7.85
N ILE A 9 3.15 3.90 -8.90
CA ILE A 9 2.36 4.86 -9.68
C ILE A 9 1.11 5.27 -8.89
N TYR A 10 0.96 6.57 -8.57
CA TYR A 10 -0.13 7.04 -7.70
C TYR A 10 -1.53 6.89 -8.30
N GLN A 11 -1.65 6.79 -9.63
CA GLN A 11 -2.94 6.58 -10.29
C GLN A 11 -3.51 5.17 -10.04
N THR A 12 -2.65 4.19 -9.77
CA THR A 12 -3.06 2.80 -9.53
C THR A 12 -3.76 2.67 -8.17
N VAL A 13 -4.89 1.97 -8.15
CA VAL A 13 -5.52 1.53 -6.89
C VAL A 13 -4.85 0.23 -6.46
N VAL A 14 -3.82 0.33 -5.63
CA VAL A 14 -3.12 -0.85 -5.09
C VAL A 14 -3.95 -1.44 -3.94
N VAL A 15 -4.23 -2.74 -3.99
CA VAL A 15 -5.19 -3.38 -3.07
C VAL A 15 -4.51 -4.45 -2.20
N GLY A 16 -4.75 -4.39 -0.90
CA GLY A 16 -4.38 -5.44 0.05
C GLY A 16 -5.43 -6.55 0.15
N ALA A 17 -5.02 -7.78 0.41
CA ALA A 17 -5.93 -8.90 0.63
C ALA A 17 -6.38 -9.01 2.10
N LEU A 18 -7.69 -9.14 2.30
CA LEU A 18 -8.35 -9.42 3.57
C LEU A 18 -8.85 -10.87 3.60
N ASN A 19 -8.69 -11.53 4.74
CA ASN A 19 -9.28 -12.83 5.01
C ASN A 19 -10.71 -12.69 5.57
N ALA A 20 -11.41 -13.82 5.71
CA ALA A 20 -12.81 -13.85 6.15
C ALA A 20 -13.04 -13.31 7.58
N ASN A 21 -11.99 -13.13 8.40
CA ASN A 21 -12.08 -12.55 9.74
C ASN A 21 -11.91 -11.02 9.73
N GLY A 22 -11.86 -10.39 8.55
CA GLY A 22 -11.63 -8.95 8.43
C GLY A 22 -10.20 -8.53 8.84
N LYS A 23 -9.24 -9.46 8.77
CA LYS A 23 -7.81 -9.21 9.01
C LYS A 23 -7.03 -9.39 7.72
N ARG A 24 -5.77 -8.96 7.71
CA ARG A 24 -4.87 -9.18 6.57
C ARG A 24 -4.77 -10.68 6.25
N SER A 25 -4.85 -11.04 4.97
CA SER A 25 -4.45 -12.38 4.52
C SER A 25 -2.96 -12.60 4.83
N SER A 26 -2.58 -13.83 5.16
CA SER A 26 -1.22 -14.12 5.65
C SER A 26 -0.15 -13.71 4.63
N TYR A 27 -0.42 -13.97 3.36
CA TYR A 27 0.45 -13.69 2.21
C TYR A 27 0.40 -12.24 1.69
N SER A 28 -0.55 -11.40 2.14
CA SER A 28 -0.75 -10.07 1.54
C SER A 28 0.50 -9.21 1.68
N SER A 29 0.97 -8.53 0.63
CA SER A 29 2.12 -7.64 0.79
C SER A 29 1.71 -6.34 1.49
N PRO A 30 2.45 -5.87 2.51
CA PRO A 30 2.20 -4.56 3.09
C PRO A 30 2.81 -3.45 2.23
N GLY A 31 2.39 -2.21 2.47
CA GLY A 31 3.01 -1.01 1.89
C GLY A 31 2.20 0.25 2.15
N SER A 32 2.89 1.38 2.21
CA SER A 32 2.24 2.70 2.28
C SER A 32 1.58 3.12 0.97
N ASN A 33 1.82 2.36 -0.09
CA ASN A 33 1.16 2.50 -1.38
C ASN A 33 -0.20 1.83 -1.49
N LEU A 34 -0.60 1.00 -0.52
CA LEU A 34 -1.93 0.43 -0.49
C LEU A 34 -2.99 1.54 -0.40
N TRP A 35 -4.03 1.43 -1.22
CA TRP A 35 -5.18 2.34 -1.17
C TRP A 35 -6.26 1.78 -0.24
N VAL A 36 -6.69 0.54 -0.48
CA VAL A 36 -7.74 -0.15 0.30
C VAL A 36 -7.44 -1.65 0.42
N GLY A 37 -8.12 -2.32 1.35
CA GLY A 37 -8.18 -3.77 1.45
C GLY A 37 -9.49 -4.32 0.87
N ALA A 38 -9.44 -5.50 0.26
CA ALA A 38 -10.62 -6.20 -0.23
C ALA A 38 -10.52 -7.72 0.02
N PRO A 39 -11.63 -8.47 -0.05
CA PRO A 39 -11.61 -9.92 0.14
C PRO A 39 -10.62 -10.62 -0.81
N GLY A 40 -9.61 -11.28 -0.23
CA GLY A 40 -8.68 -12.18 -0.92
C GLY A 40 -8.64 -13.58 -0.30
N GLY A 41 -9.10 -13.72 0.95
CA GLY A 41 -9.23 -15.00 1.64
C GLY A 41 -7.90 -15.59 2.09
N GLN A 42 -7.89 -16.89 2.40
CA GLN A 42 -6.70 -17.69 2.68
C GLN A 42 -6.51 -18.72 1.56
N PHE A 43 -6.60 -20.03 1.81
CA PHE A 43 -6.28 -21.06 0.82
C PHE A 43 -7.45 -21.97 0.43
N GLY A 44 -8.63 -21.82 1.04
CA GLY A 44 -9.81 -22.64 0.70
C GLY A 44 -9.74 -24.08 1.22
N THR A 45 -8.77 -24.37 2.09
CA THR A 45 -8.58 -25.67 2.73
C THR A 45 -9.02 -25.62 4.19
N THR A 46 -8.21 -25.02 5.05
CA THR A 46 -8.48 -24.86 6.49
C THR A 46 -9.11 -23.50 6.83
N SER A 47 -9.11 -22.57 5.89
CA SER A 47 -9.64 -21.21 6.07
C SER A 47 -10.22 -20.71 4.75
N PRO A 48 -11.31 -19.93 4.77
CA PRO A 48 -12.02 -19.54 3.55
C PRO A 48 -11.11 -18.80 2.55
N ALA A 49 -11.19 -19.19 1.28
CA ALA A 49 -10.71 -18.41 0.14
C ALA A 49 -11.92 -17.85 -0.64
N ILE A 50 -11.79 -17.61 -1.95
CA ILE A 50 -12.86 -17.08 -2.79
C ILE A 50 -13.48 -18.20 -3.62
N ILE A 51 -14.81 -18.33 -3.55
CA ILE A 51 -15.55 -19.15 -4.51
C ILE A 51 -15.73 -18.34 -5.79
N SER A 52 -15.34 -18.91 -6.93
CA SER A 52 -15.41 -18.25 -8.23
C SER A 52 -15.64 -19.28 -9.34
N THR A 53 -16.03 -18.82 -10.52
CA THR A 53 -16.01 -19.62 -11.75
C THR A 53 -14.60 -20.16 -12.03
N ASP A 54 -14.54 -21.36 -12.60
CA ASP A 54 -13.30 -22.01 -13.01
C ASP A 54 -13.36 -22.45 -14.49
N ALA A 55 -12.28 -23.02 -15.00
CA ALA A 55 -12.31 -23.75 -16.27
C ALA A 55 -13.41 -24.82 -16.25
N THR A 56 -14.20 -24.91 -17.31
CA THR A 56 -15.36 -25.80 -17.36
C THR A 56 -14.91 -27.26 -17.47
N GLY A 57 -15.51 -28.13 -16.65
CA GLY A 57 -15.24 -29.57 -16.64
C GLY A 57 -14.08 -29.97 -15.72
N CYS A 58 -14.04 -31.24 -15.33
CA CYS A 58 -13.12 -31.75 -14.31
C CYS A 58 -11.72 -32.16 -14.80
N SER A 59 -11.30 -31.72 -15.99
CA SER A 59 -9.99 -32.05 -16.56
C SER A 59 -8.92 -30.99 -16.31
N GLU A 60 -9.32 -29.72 -16.17
CA GLU A 60 -8.43 -28.56 -16.12
C GLU A 60 -8.90 -27.59 -15.02
N GLY A 61 -8.17 -26.49 -14.82
CA GLY A 61 -8.51 -25.50 -13.80
C GLY A 61 -8.03 -25.87 -12.40
N LEU A 62 -8.49 -25.09 -11.42
CA LEU A 62 -8.20 -25.33 -10.01
C LEU A 62 -9.04 -26.51 -9.50
N SER A 63 -10.31 -26.60 -9.86
CA SER A 63 -11.18 -27.73 -9.62
C SER A 63 -11.03 -28.76 -10.74
N ARG A 64 -10.44 -29.91 -10.42
CA ARG A 64 -10.26 -31.03 -11.34
C ARG A 64 -10.20 -32.34 -10.58
N THR A 65 -10.46 -33.47 -11.24
CA THR A 65 -10.52 -34.80 -10.60
C THR A 65 -9.27 -35.17 -9.79
N THR A 66 -8.11 -34.65 -10.18
CA THR A 66 -6.82 -34.90 -9.52
C THR A 66 -6.53 -33.96 -8.35
N ASN A 67 -7.31 -32.89 -8.15
CA ASN A 67 -7.10 -31.97 -7.04
C ASN A 67 -7.63 -32.57 -5.73
N THR A 68 -6.77 -32.67 -4.73
CA THR A 68 -7.09 -33.26 -3.43
C THR A 68 -7.25 -32.24 -2.30
N ALA A 69 -7.29 -30.94 -2.61
CA ALA A 69 -7.39 -29.86 -1.62
C ALA A 69 -8.65 -29.98 -0.75
N ASN A 70 -9.79 -30.27 -1.37
CA ASN A 70 -11.06 -30.58 -0.70
C ASN A 70 -12.03 -31.32 -1.67
N THR A 71 -13.20 -31.72 -1.19
CA THR A 71 -14.20 -32.44 -2.01
C THR A 71 -14.87 -31.56 -3.07
N PHE A 72 -14.89 -30.24 -2.89
CA PHE A 72 -15.42 -29.27 -3.86
C PHE A 72 -14.51 -29.18 -5.09
N GLU A 73 -13.18 -29.13 -4.88
CA GLU A 73 -12.21 -29.06 -5.99
C GLU A 73 -12.11 -30.36 -6.78
N SER A 74 -12.32 -31.52 -6.16
CA SER A 74 -12.23 -32.82 -6.84
C SER A 74 -13.48 -33.20 -7.65
N GLY A 75 -14.53 -32.37 -7.64
CA GLY A 75 -15.83 -32.72 -8.26
C GLY A 75 -16.62 -33.78 -7.50
N ASN A 76 -16.19 -34.13 -6.28
CA ASN A 76 -16.84 -35.13 -5.43
C ASN A 76 -17.96 -34.53 -4.55
N SER A 77 -18.12 -33.21 -4.57
CA SER A 77 -19.24 -32.51 -3.95
C SER A 77 -20.44 -32.42 -4.90
N SER A 78 -21.65 -32.68 -4.41
CA SER A 78 -22.88 -32.47 -5.18
C SER A 78 -23.10 -31.00 -5.60
N LEU A 79 -22.42 -30.06 -4.94
CA LEU A 79 -22.47 -28.64 -5.27
C LEU A 79 -21.56 -28.23 -6.44
N ASN A 80 -20.64 -29.11 -6.86
CA ASN A 80 -19.66 -28.82 -7.92
C ASN A 80 -19.25 -30.08 -8.70
N SER A 81 -20.20 -30.98 -8.99
CA SER A 81 -19.92 -32.28 -9.61
C SER A 81 -19.33 -32.21 -11.03
N ASN A 82 -19.46 -31.05 -11.69
CA ASN A 82 -18.90 -30.78 -13.01
C ASN A 82 -17.61 -29.93 -12.96
N CYS A 83 -17.11 -29.60 -11.76
CA CYS A 83 -15.90 -28.79 -11.55
C CYS A 83 -15.91 -27.40 -12.21
N ASN A 84 -17.09 -26.80 -12.39
CA ASN A 84 -17.20 -25.50 -13.08
C ASN A 84 -16.87 -24.30 -12.18
N TYR A 85 -16.64 -24.55 -10.90
CA TYR A 85 -16.31 -23.55 -9.90
C TYR A 85 -15.12 -24.01 -9.07
N THR A 86 -14.42 -23.07 -8.47
CA THR A 86 -13.37 -23.34 -7.47
C THR A 86 -13.71 -22.63 -6.17
N SER A 87 -13.23 -23.16 -5.06
CA SER A 87 -13.29 -22.62 -3.70
C SER A 87 -11.91 -22.21 -3.17
N THR A 88 -10.86 -22.32 -4.01
CA THR A 88 -9.46 -22.14 -3.61
C THR A 88 -8.80 -20.92 -4.23
N MET A 89 -9.50 -20.17 -5.09
CA MET A 89 -9.00 -18.92 -5.67
C MET A 89 -8.72 -17.90 -4.56
N ASN A 90 -7.54 -17.29 -4.55
CA ASN A 90 -7.10 -16.41 -3.47
C ASN A 90 -6.13 -15.32 -3.95
N GLY A 91 -5.51 -14.64 -2.99
CA GLY A 91 -4.43 -13.70 -3.25
C GLY A 91 -4.88 -12.25 -3.20
N THR A 92 -3.90 -11.35 -3.27
CA THR A 92 -4.16 -9.98 -3.73
C THR A 92 -4.74 -10.00 -5.15
N SER A 93 -4.45 -11.04 -5.93
CA SER A 93 -5.11 -11.36 -7.21
C SER A 93 -6.62 -11.52 -7.10
N SER A 94 -7.17 -11.94 -5.96
CA SER A 94 -8.61 -11.96 -5.68
C SER A 94 -9.12 -10.64 -5.08
N ALA A 95 -8.29 -9.92 -4.33
CA ALA A 95 -8.65 -8.61 -3.78
C ALA A 95 -8.84 -7.55 -4.89
N ALA A 96 -8.03 -7.62 -5.95
CA ALA A 96 -8.13 -6.75 -7.12
C ALA A 96 -9.51 -6.82 -7.81
N PRO A 97 -10.02 -7.98 -8.28
CA PRO A 97 -11.34 -8.06 -8.92
C PRO A 97 -12.49 -7.76 -7.96
N ASN A 98 -12.37 -8.04 -6.66
CA ASN A 98 -13.36 -7.59 -5.67
C ASN A 98 -13.44 -6.05 -5.62
N THR A 99 -12.29 -5.37 -5.65
CA THR A 99 -12.23 -3.91 -5.71
C THR A 99 -12.76 -3.38 -7.06
N SER A 100 -12.42 -4.05 -8.17
CA SER A 100 -12.95 -3.70 -9.50
C SER A 100 -14.49 -3.80 -9.54
N GLY A 101 -15.08 -4.84 -8.93
CA GLY A 101 -16.52 -4.98 -8.79
C GLY A 101 -17.15 -3.85 -7.96
N ALA A 102 -16.52 -3.48 -6.84
CA ALA A 102 -16.94 -2.33 -6.04
C ALA A 102 -16.88 -1.02 -6.84
N ILE A 103 -15.81 -0.78 -7.58
CA ILE A 103 -15.66 0.39 -8.47
C ILE A 103 -16.73 0.39 -9.55
N ALA A 104 -17.05 -0.77 -10.14
CA ALA A 104 -18.13 -0.87 -11.12
C ALA A 104 -19.49 -0.46 -10.55
N LEU A 105 -19.80 -0.81 -9.29
CA LEU A 105 -21.03 -0.39 -8.60
C LEU A 105 -21.05 1.12 -8.29
N ILE A 106 -19.90 1.68 -7.89
CA ILE A 106 -19.73 3.13 -7.70
C ILE A 106 -19.99 3.87 -9.02
N LEU A 107 -19.34 3.44 -10.10
CA LEU A 107 -19.48 4.06 -11.43
C LEU A 107 -20.86 3.85 -12.04
N GLN A 108 -21.51 2.70 -11.81
CA GLN A 108 -22.90 2.48 -12.20
C GLN A 108 -23.82 3.50 -11.53
N THR A 109 -23.54 3.85 -10.28
CA THR A 109 -24.31 4.84 -9.52
C THR A 109 -24.09 6.26 -10.04
N ARG A 110 -22.85 6.61 -10.40
CA ARG A 110 -22.50 7.93 -10.94
C ARG A 110 -21.41 7.84 -12.02
N PRO A 111 -21.79 7.69 -13.30
CA PRO A 111 -20.84 7.46 -14.39
C PRO A 111 -19.90 8.63 -14.71
N LEU A 112 -20.22 9.84 -14.23
CA LEU A 112 -19.41 11.05 -14.45
C LEU A 112 -18.24 11.20 -13.45
N LEU A 113 -18.10 10.30 -12.48
CA LEU A 113 -16.97 10.31 -11.55
C LEU A 113 -15.66 10.10 -12.30
N THR A 114 -14.66 10.92 -12.01
CA THR A 114 -13.29 10.70 -12.50
C THR A 114 -12.63 9.57 -11.72
N TRP A 115 -11.49 9.07 -12.21
CA TRP A 115 -10.70 8.09 -11.47
C TRP A 115 -10.26 8.61 -10.09
N ARG A 116 -10.01 9.92 -9.95
CA ARG A 116 -9.69 10.60 -8.68
C ARG A 116 -10.88 10.56 -7.73
N ASP A 117 -12.07 10.87 -8.22
CA ASP A 117 -13.29 10.85 -7.41
C ASP A 117 -13.59 9.45 -6.87
N VAL A 118 -13.45 8.42 -7.72
CA VAL A 118 -13.60 7.02 -7.29
C VAL A 118 -12.59 6.67 -6.19
N LYS A 119 -11.32 7.02 -6.37
CA LYS A 119 -10.29 6.81 -5.35
C LYS A 119 -10.63 7.53 -4.05
N TYR A 120 -11.03 8.79 -4.14
CA TYR A 120 -11.37 9.60 -2.97
C TYR A 120 -12.58 9.02 -2.23
N ILE A 121 -13.65 8.65 -2.94
CA ILE A 121 -14.82 7.97 -2.34
C ILE A 121 -14.37 6.70 -1.61
N LEU A 122 -13.62 5.82 -2.26
CA LEU A 122 -13.11 4.59 -1.64
C LEU A 122 -12.33 4.88 -0.35
N ALA A 123 -11.48 5.91 -0.33
CA ALA A 123 -10.70 6.28 0.85
C ALA A 123 -11.58 6.83 1.98
N LYS A 124 -12.50 7.74 1.67
CA LYS A 124 -13.36 8.40 2.67
C LYS A 124 -14.43 7.48 3.25
N THR A 125 -14.78 6.41 2.56
CA THR A 125 -15.80 5.45 3.01
C THR A 125 -15.22 4.11 3.48
N ALA A 126 -13.91 3.91 3.37
CA ALA A 126 -13.27 2.67 3.79
C ALA A 126 -13.54 2.36 5.27
N LYS A 127 -13.83 1.09 5.55
CA LYS A 127 -14.03 0.59 6.91
C LYS A 127 -12.68 0.34 7.57
N LYS A 128 -12.43 0.92 8.73
CA LYS A 128 -11.26 0.63 9.58
C LYS A 128 -11.34 -0.80 10.16
N VAL A 129 -11.00 -1.79 9.33
CA VAL A 129 -10.96 -3.21 9.69
C VAL A 129 -9.80 -3.48 10.66
N ASP A 130 -9.92 -4.55 11.48
CA ASP A 130 -8.93 -4.87 12.50
C ASP A 130 -8.52 -3.63 13.31
N ALA A 131 -9.51 -2.89 13.84
CA ALA A 131 -9.31 -1.55 14.39
C ALA A 131 -8.31 -1.51 15.58
N THR A 132 -8.06 -2.66 16.20
CA THR A 132 -7.10 -2.86 17.30
C THR A 132 -5.70 -3.27 16.80
N ALA A 133 -5.46 -3.29 15.49
CA ALA A 133 -4.13 -3.55 14.92
C ALA A 133 -3.14 -2.50 15.44
N GLY A 134 -2.26 -2.97 16.32
CA GLY A 134 -1.18 -2.18 16.91
C GLY A 134 0.13 -2.38 16.17
N ASN A 135 1.19 -1.82 16.76
CA ASN A 135 2.54 -1.99 16.22
C ASN A 135 2.95 -3.47 16.29
N THR A 136 3.62 -3.96 15.25
CA THR A 136 4.13 -5.34 15.22
C THR A 136 5.63 -5.40 14.97
N SER A 137 6.26 -6.43 15.51
CA SER A 137 7.66 -6.77 15.25
C SER A 137 7.86 -7.35 13.84
N HIS A 138 9.13 -7.52 13.46
CA HIS A 138 9.50 -8.15 12.20
C HIS A 138 9.00 -9.62 12.15
N PRO A 139 8.45 -10.10 11.02
CA PRO A 139 7.94 -11.48 10.90
C PRO A 139 9.03 -12.55 11.04
N GLY A 140 10.28 -12.21 10.71
CA GLY A 140 11.47 -13.04 10.97
C GLY A 140 11.89 -13.12 12.45
N GLY A 141 11.19 -12.44 13.36
CA GLY A 141 11.45 -12.50 14.80
C GLY A 141 12.31 -11.35 15.35
N ALA A 142 12.77 -11.52 16.59
CA ALA A 142 13.49 -10.49 17.33
C ALA A 142 14.84 -10.12 16.71
N ASP A 143 15.51 -11.08 16.05
CA ASP A 143 16.84 -10.88 15.44
C ASP A 143 16.81 -9.87 14.27
N TYR A 144 15.65 -9.72 13.63
CA TYR A 144 15.41 -8.76 12.55
C TYR A 144 14.65 -7.52 13.02
N SER A 145 14.36 -7.41 14.31
CA SER A 145 13.79 -6.21 14.91
C SER A 145 14.91 -5.31 15.44
N LEU A 146 14.70 -4.00 15.38
CA LEU A 146 15.66 -3.01 15.86
C LEU A 146 15.12 -2.31 17.12
N ALA A 147 15.89 -2.32 18.20
CA ALA A 147 15.51 -1.69 19.46
C ALA A 147 15.25 -0.18 19.26
N GLY A 148 14.12 0.31 19.76
CA GLY A 148 13.71 1.72 19.58
C GLY A 148 13.10 2.05 18.21
N HIS A 149 12.97 1.07 17.31
CA HIS A 149 12.32 1.22 16.01
C HIS A 149 10.99 0.46 15.97
N THR A 150 10.01 1.00 15.24
CA THR A 150 8.71 0.35 14.99
C THR A 150 8.72 -0.20 13.57
N TYR A 151 8.76 -1.53 13.44
CA TYR A 151 8.80 -2.19 12.13
C TYR A 151 7.53 -1.96 11.31
N GLN A 152 6.36 -2.15 11.93
CA GLN A 152 5.06 -1.87 11.33
C GLN A 152 4.24 -1.10 12.34
N GLN A 153 3.75 0.08 11.94
CA GLN A 153 2.82 0.87 12.75
C GLN A 153 1.43 0.22 12.75
N GLY A 154 0.71 0.36 13.85
CA GLY A 154 -0.74 0.22 13.85
C GLY A 154 -1.41 1.31 13.01
N TRP A 155 -2.72 1.47 13.19
CA TRP A 155 -3.46 2.54 12.52
C TRP A 155 -2.93 3.93 12.89
N VAL A 156 -2.51 4.71 11.89
CA VAL A 156 -2.08 6.11 12.03
C VAL A 156 -3.24 7.00 11.62
N GLN A 157 -3.61 7.96 12.46
CA GLN A 157 -4.50 9.06 12.07
C GLN A 157 -3.64 10.25 11.65
N ASN A 158 -3.87 10.74 10.45
CA ASN A 158 -3.18 11.91 9.93
C ASN A 158 -3.83 13.22 10.47
N ASN A 159 -3.23 14.37 10.20
CA ASN A 159 -3.70 15.66 10.71
C ASN A 159 -5.00 16.16 10.04
N ALA A 160 -5.43 15.51 8.94
CA ALA A 160 -6.75 15.71 8.34
C ALA A 160 -7.82 14.76 8.91
N GLY A 161 -7.48 13.97 9.95
CA GLY A 161 -8.37 13.05 10.63
C GLY A 161 -8.58 11.71 9.91
N ILE A 162 -7.83 11.42 8.85
CA ILE A 162 -7.95 10.20 8.04
C ILE A 162 -7.04 9.11 8.61
N PHE A 163 -7.59 7.90 8.74
CA PHE A 163 -6.84 6.75 9.21
C PHE A 163 -6.18 6.00 8.05
N PHE A 164 -4.95 5.55 8.28
CA PHE A 164 -4.18 4.75 7.33
C PHE A 164 -3.37 3.65 8.02
N HIS A 165 -3.17 2.52 7.36
CA HIS A 165 -2.31 1.43 7.82
C HIS A 165 -1.67 0.70 6.64
N ASN A 166 -0.37 0.40 6.69
CA ASN A 166 0.33 -0.30 5.58
C ASN A 166 -0.16 -1.74 5.30
N TRP A 167 -1.14 -2.27 6.04
CA TRP A 167 -1.75 -3.58 5.77
C TRP A 167 -3.12 -3.45 5.11
N TYR A 168 -3.75 -2.28 5.25
CA TYR A 168 -5.17 -2.07 4.97
C TYR A 168 -5.42 -0.85 4.08
N GLY A 169 -4.40 -0.03 3.80
CA GLY A 169 -4.59 1.28 3.18
C GLY A 169 -5.46 2.16 4.09
N PHE A 170 -6.48 2.81 3.52
CA PHE A 170 -7.52 3.52 4.27
C PHE A 170 -8.50 2.56 4.99
N GLY A 171 -8.52 1.28 4.65
CA GLY A 171 -9.42 0.29 5.23
C GLY A 171 -9.99 -0.70 4.22
N GLY A 172 -10.87 -1.57 4.70
CA GLY A 172 -11.63 -2.48 3.85
C GLY A 172 -12.66 -1.72 3.01
N VAL A 173 -12.81 -2.10 1.74
CA VAL A 173 -13.84 -1.54 0.86
C VAL A 173 -15.23 -1.72 1.49
N ASP A 174 -15.96 -0.62 1.64
CA ASP A 174 -17.35 -0.57 2.07
C ASP A 174 -18.21 -0.07 0.89
N VAL A 175 -18.82 -1.02 0.17
CA VAL A 175 -19.56 -0.73 -1.06
C VAL A 175 -20.81 0.10 -0.78
N ASP A 176 -21.51 -0.18 0.31
CA ASP A 176 -22.74 0.51 0.66
C ASP A 176 -22.45 1.99 0.97
N ALA A 177 -21.43 2.25 1.79
CA ALA A 177 -21.00 3.61 2.10
C ALA A 177 -20.46 4.34 0.85
N ALA A 178 -19.68 3.65 0.01
CA ALA A 178 -19.13 4.21 -1.23
C ALA A 178 -20.23 4.60 -2.22
N VAL A 179 -21.21 3.72 -2.45
CA VAL A 179 -22.37 3.98 -3.31
C VAL A 179 -23.25 5.09 -2.73
N ALA A 180 -23.44 5.13 -1.41
CA ALA A 180 -24.17 6.21 -0.75
C ALA A 180 -23.49 7.56 -0.97
N MET A 181 -22.17 7.65 -0.79
CA MET A 181 -21.40 8.86 -1.05
C MET A 181 -21.44 9.25 -2.54
N ALA A 182 -21.32 8.28 -3.44
CA ALA A 182 -21.35 8.51 -4.89
C ALA A 182 -22.64 9.19 -5.35
N LYS A 183 -23.81 8.84 -4.79
CA LYS A 183 -25.11 9.44 -5.17
C LYS A 183 -25.12 10.96 -5.01
N THR A 184 -24.52 11.48 -3.95
CA THR A 184 -24.53 12.90 -3.59
C THR A 184 -23.17 13.57 -3.77
N TYR A 185 -22.22 12.90 -4.42
CA TYR A 185 -20.85 13.40 -4.57
C TYR A 185 -20.79 14.69 -5.41
N ASP A 186 -20.09 15.69 -4.91
CA ASP A 186 -19.78 16.92 -5.64
C ASP A 186 -18.59 16.69 -6.59
N LEU A 187 -18.87 16.69 -7.90
CA LEU A 187 -17.86 16.46 -8.94
C LEU A 187 -16.81 17.58 -9.03
N THR A 188 -17.01 18.69 -8.33
CA THR A 188 -16.04 19.80 -8.28
C THR A 188 -15.11 19.73 -7.08
N LEU A 189 -15.34 18.79 -6.15
CA LEU A 189 -14.65 18.72 -4.85
C LEU A 189 -13.13 18.70 -4.97
N LEU A 190 -12.60 17.90 -5.89
CA LEU A 190 -11.15 17.72 -6.07
C LEU A 190 -10.55 18.72 -7.06
N GLY A 191 -11.36 19.54 -7.73
CA GLY A 191 -10.88 20.51 -8.71
C GLY A 191 -9.89 19.96 -9.74
N THR A 192 -8.93 20.81 -10.13
CA THR A 192 -7.86 20.44 -11.06
C THR A 192 -6.73 19.75 -10.31
N LEU A 193 -6.25 18.63 -10.87
CA LEU A 193 -5.07 17.96 -10.37
C LEU A 193 -3.83 18.84 -10.56
N ASN A 194 -3.11 19.08 -9.48
CA ASN A 194 -1.82 19.75 -9.44
C ASN A 194 -0.74 18.75 -9.03
N GLU A 195 0.34 18.71 -9.80
CA GLU A 195 1.55 17.94 -9.50
C GLU A 195 2.68 18.93 -9.26
N THR A 196 3.46 18.74 -8.19
CA THR A 196 4.60 19.62 -7.88
C THR A 196 5.80 19.33 -8.78
N LEU A 197 5.64 19.61 -10.06
CA LEU A 197 6.64 19.48 -11.11
C LEU A 197 7.02 20.87 -11.64
N ASN A 198 8.20 20.95 -12.23
CA ASN A 198 8.59 22.09 -13.05
C ASN A 198 7.85 22.03 -14.40
N ASN A 199 7.87 23.13 -15.15
CA ASN A 199 7.22 23.21 -16.47
C ASN A 199 7.76 22.19 -17.50
N ASP A 200 8.96 21.66 -17.28
CA ASP A 200 9.59 20.62 -18.12
C ASP A 200 9.24 19.19 -17.66
N GLY A 201 8.38 19.04 -16.64
CA GLY A 201 8.00 17.75 -16.06
C GLY A 201 9.00 17.17 -15.07
N SER A 202 10.12 17.86 -14.79
CA SER A 202 11.07 17.42 -13.77
C SER A 202 10.55 17.67 -12.35
N TRP A 203 11.05 16.90 -11.39
CA TRP A 203 10.67 17.04 -9.98
C TRP A 203 11.12 18.40 -9.46
N LYS A 204 10.16 19.19 -8.94
CA LYS A 204 10.41 20.55 -8.46
C LYS A 204 11.23 20.57 -7.17
N PHE A 205 11.02 19.60 -6.29
CA PHE A 205 11.59 19.58 -4.94
C PHE A 205 12.61 18.44 -4.80
N SER A 206 13.85 18.79 -4.50
CA SER A 206 15.00 17.87 -4.39
C SER A 206 15.90 18.27 -3.23
N SER A 207 16.57 17.30 -2.61
CA SER A 207 17.66 17.55 -1.66
C SER A 207 18.93 18.08 -2.32
N GLY A 208 19.02 18.02 -3.66
CA GLY A 208 20.29 18.08 -4.35
C GLY A 208 21.20 16.91 -3.97
N THR A 209 22.48 17.03 -4.30
CA THR A 209 23.50 16.08 -3.86
C THR A 209 23.82 16.31 -2.38
N ILE A 210 23.64 15.26 -1.60
CA ILE A 210 23.98 15.22 -0.17
C ILE A 210 24.93 14.04 0.09
N ALA A 211 25.60 14.04 1.24
CA ALA A 211 26.50 12.97 1.65
C ALA A 211 26.32 12.73 3.15
N LEU A 212 25.18 12.16 3.53
CA LEU A 212 24.83 11.92 4.92
C LEU A 212 25.05 10.45 5.27
N ALA A 213 25.99 10.19 6.18
CA ALA A 213 26.27 8.83 6.65
C ALA A 213 25.05 8.23 7.35
N ILE A 214 24.73 6.98 7.03
CA ILE A 214 23.68 6.19 7.68
C ILE A 214 24.34 5.44 8.83
N PRO A 215 23.97 5.69 10.10
CA PRO A 215 24.53 4.96 11.22
C PRO A 215 24.09 3.49 11.21
N ASP A 216 25.07 2.58 11.31
CA ASP A 216 24.90 1.12 11.37
C ASP A 216 23.97 0.72 12.55
N LYS A 217 23.04 -0.20 12.29
CA LYS A 217 22.07 -0.75 13.25
C LYS A 217 21.52 0.28 14.25
N SER A 218 20.97 1.38 13.76
CA SER A 218 20.59 2.52 14.60
C SER A 218 19.19 3.01 14.31
N ALA A 219 18.29 2.91 15.29
CA ALA A 219 16.92 3.41 15.18
C ALA A 219 16.86 4.93 15.01
N THR A 220 17.92 5.65 15.37
CA THR A 220 18.06 7.09 15.11
C THR A 220 18.19 7.36 13.62
N GLY A 221 18.88 6.49 12.87
CA GLY A 221 19.11 6.63 11.44
C GLY A 221 19.75 7.97 11.05
N VAL A 222 19.52 8.37 9.81
CA VAL A 222 19.88 9.69 9.27
C VAL A 222 18.63 10.40 8.76
N SER A 223 18.60 11.73 8.80
CA SER A 223 17.47 12.52 8.32
C SER A 223 17.89 13.63 7.38
N SER A 224 17.02 13.93 6.41
CA SER A 224 17.16 15.04 5.47
C SER A 224 15.79 15.67 5.26
N SER A 225 15.74 17.00 5.16
CA SER A 225 14.50 17.73 4.99
C SER A 225 14.47 18.53 3.70
N ILE A 226 13.29 18.56 3.06
CA ILE A 226 12.99 19.40 1.89
C ILE A 226 11.83 20.32 2.25
N SER A 227 11.96 21.61 1.97
CA SER A 227 10.88 22.58 2.13
C SER A 227 10.04 22.65 0.86
N VAL A 228 8.79 22.23 0.96
CA VAL A 228 7.79 22.36 -0.10
C VAL A 228 7.06 23.69 0.08
N THR A 229 7.06 24.52 -0.96
CA THR A 229 6.43 25.84 -0.93
C THR A 229 5.02 25.86 -1.51
N ASP A 230 4.64 24.84 -2.28
CA ASP A 230 3.33 24.76 -2.92
C ASP A 230 2.25 24.38 -1.91
N SER A 231 1.17 25.17 -1.87
CA SER A 231 0.05 24.97 -0.95
C SER A 231 -1.10 24.30 -1.68
N LEU A 232 -1.25 22.99 -1.46
CA LEU A 232 -2.30 22.14 -2.01
C LEU A 232 -2.67 21.05 -1.01
N LYS A 233 -3.89 20.51 -1.10
CA LYS A 233 -4.32 19.34 -0.36
C LYS A 233 -3.78 18.09 -1.03
N ILE A 234 -3.17 17.22 -0.23
CA ILE A 234 -2.47 16.04 -0.73
C ILE A 234 -3.47 14.94 -1.10
N GLU A 235 -3.30 14.32 -2.27
CA GLU A 235 -3.95 13.06 -2.66
C GLU A 235 -2.98 11.89 -2.58
N ALA A 236 -1.73 12.09 -2.98
CA ALA A 236 -0.65 11.10 -2.89
C ALA A 236 0.73 11.79 -2.88
N VAL A 237 1.70 11.15 -2.25
CA VAL A 237 3.10 11.60 -2.26
C VAL A 237 3.99 10.52 -2.84
N GLU A 238 4.89 10.91 -3.73
CA GLU A 238 5.92 10.07 -4.31
C GLU A 238 7.30 10.59 -3.90
N ILE A 239 8.25 9.68 -3.72
CA ILE A 239 9.67 10.00 -3.55
C ILE A 239 10.53 9.19 -4.52
N GLU A 240 11.65 9.78 -4.89
CA GLU A 240 12.76 9.10 -5.56
C GLU A 240 13.95 9.11 -4.60
N LEU A 241 14.58 7.96 -4.35
CA LEU A 241 15.63 7.80 -3.34
C LEU A 241 16.88 7.14 -3.92
N SER A 242 18.03 7.71 -3.62
CA SER A 242 19.35 7.12 -3.88
C SER A 242 20.17 7.01 -2.60
N VAL A 243 20.70 5.81 -2.36
CA VAL A 243 21.52 5.45 -1.20
C VAL A 243 22.63 4.52 -1.64
N THR A 244 23.86 4.78 -1.22
CA THR A 244 24.93 3.79 -1.33
C THR A 244 24.88 2.87 -0.10
N HIS A 245 24.79 1.56 -0.30
CA HIS A 245 24.78 0.54 0.76
C HIS A 245 25.11 -0.83 0.17
N THR A 246 25.88 -1.67 0.86
CA THR A 246 26.23 -3.02 0.37
C THR A 246 25.04 -3.98 0.39
N ILE A 247 24.13 -3.84 1.37
CA ILE A 247 22.90 -4.64 1.51
C ILE A 247 21.69 -3.72 1.75
N PRO A 248 21.07 -3.12 0.73
CA PRO A 248 20.00 -2.16 0.87
C PRO A 248 18.71 -2.79 1.45
N GLY A 249 18.64 -4.13 1.50
CA GLY A 249 17.61 -4.85 2.24
C GLY A 249 17.57 -4.54 3.73
N ASP A 250 18.68 -4.12 4.33
CA ASP A 250 18.74 -3.73 5.75
C ASP A 250 18.08 -2.38 6.00
N LEU A 251 17.95 -1.58 4.94
CA LEU A 251 17.47 -0.20 5.03
C LEU A 251 15.96 -0.10 5.16
N GLY A 252 15.53 0.81 6.03
CA GLY A 252 14.17 1.29 6.16
C GLY A 252 14.08 2.75 5.79
N VAL A 253 12.92 3.16 5.30
CA VAL A 253 12.65 4.53 4.84
C VAL A 253 11.35 5.01 5.46
N GLU A 254 11.41 6.15 6.15
CA GLU A 254 10.26 6.84 6.73
C GLU A 254 10.15 8.25 6.14
N LEU A 255 8.92 8.73 5.95
CA LEU A 255 8.63 10.10 5.57
C LEU A 255 7.71 10.74 6.61
N THR A 256 8.04 11.94 7.04
CA THR A 256 7.22 12.75 7.96
C THR A 256 6.74 14.01 7.25
N SER A 257 5.43 14.25 7.30
CA SER A 257 4.80 15.44 6.72
C SER A 257 5.04 16.69 7.57
N PRO A 258 4.82 17.91 7.03
CA PRO A 258 4.92 19.15 7.80
C PRO A 258 4.00 19.19 9.03
N SER A 259 2.90 18.44 8.99
CA SER A 259 1.95 18.34 10.10
C SER A 259 2.36 17.30 11.16
N GLY A 260 3.48 16.58 10.95
CA GLY A 260 4.02 15.59 11.89
C GLY A 260 3.52 14.16 11.69
N THR A 261 2.67 13.91 10.69
CA THR A 261 2.25 12.55 10.35
C THR A 261 3.43 11.78 9.79
N LYS A 262 3.63 10.54 10.25
CA LYS A 262 4.71 9.65 9.80
C LYS A 262 4.17 8.49 8.99
N SER A 263 4.84 8.19 7.89
CA SER A 263 4.59 7.04 7.02
C SER A 263 5.85 6.20 6.86
N ILE A 264 5.78 4.89 7.12
CA ILE A 264 6.85 3.96 6.77
C ILE A 264 6.71 3.58 5.29
N LEU A 265 7.70 3.95 4.48
CA LEU A 265 7.74 3.71 3.03
C LEU A 265 8.32 2.36 2.66
N LEU A 266 9.36 1.98 3.38
CA LEU A 266 10.06 0.71 3.27
C LEU A 266 10.45 0.25 4.68
N ASN A 267 10.19 -1.00 5.00
CA ASN A 267 10.59 -1.55 6.29
C ASN A 267 12.05 -2.01 6.23
N ILE A 268 12.77 -1.88 7.35
CA ILE A 268 14.11 -2.47 7.53
C ILE A 268 14.08 -3.99 7.32
N ASN A 269 15.24 -4.58 7.01
CA ASN A 269 15.45 -6.03 6.92
C ASN A 269 14.49 -6.72 5.95
N SER A 270 14.21 -6.06 4.82
CA SER A 270 13.26 -6.46 3.77
C SER A 270 13.75 -7.58 2.85
N PHE A 271 14.97 -8.10 3.06
CA PHE A 271 15.63 -9.11 2.22
C PHE A 271 15.81 -8.69 0.75
N ILE A 272 15.78 -7.38 0.45
CA ILE A 272 16.13 -6.88 -0.88
C ILE A 272 17.62 -7.14 -1.13
N LEU A 273 17.93 -7.70 -2.30
CA LEU A 273 19.28 -8.10 -2.70
C LEU A 273 19.93 -7.06 -3.63
N GLY A 274 21.26 -7.17 -3.77
CA GLY A 274 22.08 -6.30 -4.62
C GLY A 274 22.64 -5.11 -3.85
N PRO A 275 23.55 -4.31 -4.42
CA PRO A 275 24.04 -3.10 -3.77
C PRO A 275 23.21 -1.88 -4.14
N ASN A 276 23.14 -0.94 -3.20
CA ASN A 276 22.60 0.41 -3.34
C ASN A 276 21.09 0.48 -3.64
N PHE A 277 20.52 1.64 -3.34
CA PHE A 277 19.33 2.11 -4.01
C PHE A 277 19.73 3.16 -5.03
N ASN A 278 19.38 2.94 -6.29
CA ASN A 278 19.68 3.86 -7.39
C ASN A 278 18.36 4.41 -7.92
N ALA A 279 17.98 5.61 -7.47
CA ALA A 279 16.73 6.28 -7.86
C ALA A 279 15.50 5.36 -7.75
N ILE A 280 15.35 4.67 -6.62
CA ILE A 280 14.15 3.86 -6.39
C ILE A 280 12.95 4.78 -6.17
N HIS A 281 11.80 4.39 -6.71
CA HIS A 281 10.55 5.13 -6.53
C HIS A 281 9.71 4.46 -5.45
N LEU A 282 9.27 5.25 -4.48
CA LEU A 282 8.35 4.83 -3.42
C LEU A 282 7.19 5.81 -3.37
N ASN A 283 6.00 5.36 -3.01
CA ASN A 283 4.86 6.25 -2.80
C ASN A 283 4.20 6.03 -1.43
N THR A 284 3.34 6.97 -1.04
CA THR A 284 2.48 6.84 0.13
C THR A 284 1.18 7.62 0.00
N ASN A 285 0.11 7.03 0.54
CA ASN A 285 -1.23 7.61 0.62
C ASN A 285 -1.58 8.12 2.03
N ALA A 286 -0.67 7.98 3.01
CA ALA A 286 -0.95 8.25 4.42
C ALA A 286 -1.32 9.72 4.72
N PHE A 287 -1.00 10.64 3.81
CA PHE A 287 -1.14 12.08 4.01
C PHE A 287 -2.37 12.68 3.32
N LEU A 288 -3.32 11.86 2.85
CA LEU A 288 -4.54 12.32 2.19
C LEU A 288 -5.21 13.47 2.96
N ASP A 289 -5.61 14.52 2.25
CA ASP A 289 -6.23 15.77 2.73
C ASP A 289 -5.36 16.65 3.64
N GLU A 290 -4.12 16.28 3.98
CA GLU A 290 -3.20 17.22 4.64
C GLU A 290 -2.72 18.32 3.69
N MET A 291 -2.27 19.45 4.24
CA MET A 291 -1.63 20.51 3.45
C MET A 291 -0.17 20.17 3.14
N ALA A 292 0.20 20.36 1.87
CA ALA A 292 1.52 20.02 1.34
C ALA A 292 2.67 20.95 1.78
N ASN A 293 2.38 22.25 1.99
CA ASN A 293 3.42 23.24 2.22
C ASN A 293 4.07 23.09 3.61
N GLY A 294 5.39 23.16 3.63
CA GLY A 294 6.20 23.09 4.84
C GLY A 294 7.39 22.13 4.71
N SER A 295 7.98 21.79 5.85
CA SER A 295 9.15 20.92 5.91
C SER A 295 8.76 19.45 5.91
N TRP A 296 9.17 18.73 4.86
CA TRP A 296 9.09 17.28 4.77
C TRP A 296 10.40 16.66 5.23
N THR A 297 10.35 15.64 6.06
CA THR A 297 11.56 14.98 6.59
C THR A 297 11.59 13.52 6.19
N LEU A 298 12.57 13.17 5.35
CA LEU A 298 12.93 11.79 5.04
C LEU A 298 13.89 11.27 6.11
N LYS A 299 13.67 10.05 6.57
CA LYS A 299 14.57 9.33 7.46
C LYS A 299 14.95 7.99 6.86
N VAL A 300 16.24 7.69 6.82
CA VAL A 300 16.78 6.39 6.39
C VAL A 300 17.43 5.70 7.60
N ILE A 301 17.08 4.45 7.81
CA ILE A 301 17.48 3.65 8.98
C ILE A 301 18.19 2.41 8.49
N ASP A 302 19.29 2.05 9.13
CA ASP A 302 19.91 0.73 8.96
C ASP A 302 19.44 -0.21 10.08
N GLY A 303 18.89 -1.35 9.68
CA GLY A 303 18.29 -2.36 10.54
C GLY A 303 19.21 -3.51 10.95
N PHE A 304 20.37 -3.66 10.33
CA PHE A 304 21.26 -4.81 10.52
C PHE A 304 22.70 -4.36 10.79
N LEU A 305 23.58 -5.29 11.20
CA LEU A 305 24.97 -4.97 11.54
C LEU A 305 25.89 -4.98 10.32
N ALA A 306 26.99 -4.22 10.43
CA ALA A 306 28.23 -4.31 9.66
C ALA A 306 28.23 -3.61 8.29
N ASP A 307 27.09 -3.60 7.61
CA ASP A 307 26.94 -2.81 6.40
C ASP A 307 26.74 -1.34 6.77
N THR A 308 27.29 -0.43 5.97
CA THR A 308 27.13 1.01 6.19
C THR A 308 26.82 1.69 4.88
N GLY A 309 26.15 2.84 4.96
CA GLY A 309 25.75 3.56 3.77
C GLY A 309 25.77 5.05 3.87
N THR A 310 25.43 5.68 2.76
CA THR A 310 25.32 7.13 2.64
C THR A 310 24.06 7.46 1.86
N LEU A 311 23.21 8.29 2.45
CA LEU A 311 22.11 8.92 1.73
C LEU A 311 22.72 9.98 0.80
N THR A 312 22.55 9.79 -0.50
CA THR A 312 23.20 10.62 -1.52
C THR A 312 22.26 11.61 -2.18
N HIS A 313 20.99 11.25 -2.32
CA HIS A 313 20.01 12.10 -2.99
C HIS A 313 18.58 11.61 -2.73
N TRP A 314 17.63 12.53 -2.61
CA TRP A 314 16.21 12.22 -2.72
C TRP A 314 15.39 13.39 -3.29
N LYS A 315 14.22 13.07 -3.84
CA LYS A 315 13.23 14.03 -4.34
C LYS A 315 11.85 13.71 -3.78
N ILE A 316 10.98 14.72 -3.75
CA ILE A 316 9.57 14.59 -3.37
C ILE A 316 8.68 15.22 -4.44
N LYS A 317 7.60 14.52 -4.79
CA LYS A 317 6.53 14.99 -5.67
C LYS A 317 5.21 14.78 -4.96
N ILE A 318 4.41 15.82 -4.91
CA ILE A 318 3.09 15.81 -4.30
C ILE A 318 2.07 15.98 -5.41
N ASN A 319 1.07 15.10 -5.40
CA ASN A 319 -0.07 15.14 -6.30
C ASN A 319 -1.31 15.48 -5.46
N GLY A 320 -2.11 16.43 -5.91
CA GLY A 320 -3.29 16.87 -5.17
C GLY A 320 -4.01 18.05 -5.80
N HIS A 321 -4.65 18.90 -5.00
CA HIS A 321 -5.47 20.01 -5.49
C HIS A 321 -5.47 21.25 -4.60
#